data_AF-A0A7G1IBZ0-F1
#
_entry.id   AF-A0A7G1IBZ0-F1
#
_cell.length_a   1.000
_cell.length_b   1.000
_cell.length_c   1.000
_cell.angle_alpha   90.00
_cell.angle_beta   90.00
_cell.angle_gamma   90.00
#
_symmetry.space_group_name_H-M   'P 1'
#
loop_
_entity.id
_entity.type
_entity.pdbx_description
1 polymer ?
#
loop_
_entity_poly.entity_id
_entity_poly.type
_entity_poly.pdbx_seq_one_letter_code
_entity_poly.pdbx_strand_id
1 'polypeptide(L)'
;MGDSDERLAVLRGLETAALDGNLGPVTTAAGVTLAEDALRCNDPRLVGAALGGFGTRFLAQPTWRHGVMKLIFMEVPLRAVPGLRIRADAELSRMATDYINERTAAGRPVSADVRMLQQLAATMTEVPE
;
A
#
# COMPACT_ATOMS: atom_id res chain seq x y z
N MET A 1 -11.10 16.61 -14.25
CA MET A 1 -9.67 16.33 -14.49
C MET A 1 -8.74 17.05 -13.50
N GLY A 2 -9.12 18.18 -12.87
CA GLY A 2 -8.25 18.84 -11.88
C GLY A 2 -8.10 18.13 -10.52
N ASP A 3 -9.19 17.57 -9.98
CA ASP A 3 -9.21 17.06 -8.60
C ASP A 3 -8.21 15.92 -8.34
N SER A 4 -8.11 14.93 -9.23
CA SER A 4 -7.17 13.82 -9.02
C SER A 4 -5.70 14.22 -9.19
N ASP A 5 -5.40 15.15 -10.10
CA ASP A 5 -4.02 15.60 -10.32
C ASP A 5 -3.57 16.56 -9.20
N GLU A 6 -4.47 17.39 -8.66
CA GLU A 6 -4.23 18.23 -7.48
C GLU A 6 -3.97 17.37 -6.24
N ARG A 7 -4.84 16.38 -5.98
CA ARG A 7 -4.66 15.42 -4.88
C ARG A 7 -3.34 14.65 -5.01
N LEU A 8 -2.97 14.25 -6.22
CA LEU A 8 -1.71 13.58 -6.48
C LEU A 8 -0.51 14.50 -6.18
N ALA A 9 -0.58 15.77 -6.56
CA ALA A 9 0.45 16.75 -6.24
C ALA A 9 0.60 16.94 -4.72
N VAL A 10 -0.51 16.99 -3.98
CA VAL A 10 -0.51 17.08 -2.51
C VAL A 10 0.14 15.86 -1.87
N LEU A 11 -0.22 14.64 -2.30
CA LEU A 11 0.39 13.40 -1.77
C LEU A 11 1.89 13.33 -2.05
N ARG A 12 2.33 13.78 -3.23
CA ARG A 12 3.76 13.88 -3.56
C ARG A 12 4.48 14.94 -2.74
N GLY A 13 3.84 16.07 -2.46
CA GLY A 13 4.39 17.09 -1.56
C GLY A 13 4.57 16.59 -0.13
N LEU A 14 3.61 15.80 0.37
CA LEU A 14 3.70 15.14 1.68
C LEU A 14 4.84 14.13 1.74
N GLU A 15 5.07 13.36 0.67
CA GLU A 15 6.23 12.46 0.54
C GLU A 15 7.54 13.22 0.72
N THR A 16 7.74 14.32 0.00
CA THR A 16 8.95 15.14 0.11
C THR A 16 9.11 15.72 1.51
N ALA A 17 8.04 16.28 2.08
CA ALA A 17 8.08 16.82 3.44
C ALA A 17 8.39 15.76 4.51
N ALA A 18 7.94 14.51 4.31
CA ALA A 18 8.26 13.39 5.18
C ALA A 18 9.72 12.98 5.13
N LEU A 19 10.33 13.02 3.95
CA LEU A 19 11.74 12.72 3.74
C LEU A 19 12.63 13.80 4.35
N ASP A 20 12.23 15.07 4.26
CA ASP A 20 12.96 16.21 4.84
C ASP A 20 12.82 16.30 6.37
N GLY A 21 11.98 15.44 6.98
CA GLY A 21 11.77 15.40 8.44
C GLY A 21 11.01 16.61 9.00
N ASN A 22 10.38 17.42 8.14
CA ASN A 22 9.75 18.69 8.50
C ASN A 22 8.23 18.57 8.75
N LEU A 23 7.76 17.39 9.15
CA LEU A 23 6.35 17.14 9.41
C LEU A 23 6.03 17.36 10.88
N GLY A 24 5.36 18.47 11.17
CA GLY A 24 4.70 18.67 12.45
C GLY A 24 3.52 17.72 12.66
N PRO A 25 3.09 17.47 13.91
CA PRO A 25 2.02 16.51 14.23
C PRO A 25 0.69 16.82 13.53
N VAL A 26 0.36 18.09 13.33
CA VAL A 26 -0.86 18.53 12.62
C VAL A 26 -0.79 18.15 11.14
N THR A 27 0.35 18.43 10.47
CA THR A 27 0.55 18.09 9.06
C THR A 27 0.56 16.58 8.84
N THR A 28 1.15 15.83 9.76
CA THR A 28 1.10 14.36 9.73
C THR A 28 -0.33 13.84 9.84
N ALA A 29 -1.12 14.34 10.79
CA ALA A 29 -2.52 13.93 10.95
C ALA A 29 -3.34 14.24 9.68
N ALA A 30 -3.21 15.45 9.13
CA ALA A 30 -3.86 15.83 7.89
C ALA A 30 -3.42 14.95 6.70
N GLY A 31 -2.12 14.67 6.60
CA GLY A 31 -1.57 13.79 5.56
C GLY A 31 -2.09 12.35 5.66
N VAL A 32 -2.29 11.82 6.87
CA VAL A 32 -2.90 10.51 7.08
C VAL A 32 -4.34 10.50 6.57
N THR A 33 -5.15 11.50 6.91
CA THR A 33 -6.53 11.61 6.40
C THR A 33 -6.56 11.68 4.87
N LEU A 34 -5.66 12.46 4.27
CA LEU A 34 -5.55 12.57 2.80
C LEU A 34 -5.15 11.25 2.15
N ALA A 35 -4.22 10.50 2.75
CA ALA A 35 -3.82 9.19 2.28
C ALA A 35 -4.99 8.19 2.40
N GLU A 36 -5.72 8.18 3.52
CA GLU A 36 -6.90 7.34 3.71
C GLU A 36 -8.01 7.65 2.69
N ASP A 37 -8.25 8.92 2.40
CA ASP A 37 -9.21 9.32 1.37
C ASP A 37 -8.77 8.89 -0.03
N ALA A 38 -7.48 9.01 -0.34
CA ALA A 38 -6.93 8.51 -1.60
C ALA A 38 -7.08 6.98 -1.74
N LEU A 39 -6.99 6.22 -0.65
CA LEU A 39 -7.27 4.78 -0.65
C LEU A 39 -8.75 4.45 -0.90
N ARG A 40 -9.68 5.36 -0.58
CA ARG A 40 -11.11 5.21 -0.92
C ARG A 40 -11.38 5.44 -2.41
N CYS A 41 -10.54 6.23 -3.09
CA CYS A 41 -10.63 6.44 -4.53
C CYS A 41 -10.24 5.19 -5.33
N ASN A 42 -10.87 4.96 -6.49
CA ASN A 42 -10.50 3.88 -7.43
C ASN A 42 -9.51 4.37 -8.51
N ASP A 43 -8.61 5.30 -8.17
CA ASP A 43 -7.53 5.76 -9.05
C ASP A 43 -6.20 5.12 -8.61
N PRO A 44 -5.61 4.21 -9.41
CA PRO A 44 -4.30 3.62 -9.18
C PRO A 44 -3.19 4.61 -8.80
N ARG A 45 -3.21 5.82 -9.39
CA ARG A 45 -2.19 6.86 -9.16
C ARG A 45 -2.29 7.42 -7.75
N LEU A 46 -3.52 7.65 -7.28
CA LEU A 46 -3.79 8.14 -5.93
C LEU A 46 -3.46 7.08 -4.88
N VAL A 47 -3.90 5.85 -5.10
CA VAL A 47 -3.61 4.73 -4.18
C VAL A 47 -2.11 4.48 -4.08
N GLY A 48 -1.39 4.49 -5.22
CA GLY A 48 0.06 4.32 -5.24
C GLY A 48 0.79 5.43 -4.51
N ALA A 49 0.38 6.69 -4.71
CA ALA A 49 0.97 7.83 -4.00
C ALA A 49 0.66 7.80 -2.48
N ALA A 50 -0.55 7.39 -2.10
CA ALA A 50 -0.95 7.23 -0.70
C ALA A 50 -0.15 6.15 0.03
N LEU A 51 0.32 5.13 -0.69
CA LEU A 51 1.18 4.05 -0.18
C LEU A 51 2.67 4.33 -0.39
N GLY A 52 3.05 5.55 -0.75
CA GLY A 52 4.44 6.01 -0.80
C GLY A 52 5.13 5.99 0.58
N GLY A 53 6.32 6.56 0.70
CA GLY A 53 7.08 6.61 1.95
C GLY A 53 6.33 7.24 3.12
N PHE A 54 5.52 8.29 2.88
CA PHE A 54 4.62 8.87 3.87
C PHE A 54 3.62 7.82 4.37
N GLY A 55 2.91 7.16 3.45
CA GLY A 55 1.93 6.13 3.79
C GLY A 55 2.54 4.97 4.53
N THR A 56 3.66 4.46 4.04
CA THR A 56 4.44 3.40 4.68
C THR A 56 4.93 3.79 6.06
N ARG A 57 5.14 5.08 6.37
CA ARG A 57 5.58 5.52 7.70
C ARG A 57 4.43 5.78 8.66
N PHE A 58 3.35 6.41 8.20
CA PHE A 58 2.33 6.99 9.07
C PHE A 58 0.97 6.29 9.02
N LEU A 59 0.66 5.52 7.97
CA LEU A 59 -0.60 4.76 7.94
C LEU A 59 -0.60 3.65 8.98
N ALA A 60 -1.77 3.45 9.58
CA ALA A 60 -2.02 2.30 10.41
C ALA A 60 -1.87 1.00 9.60
N GLN A 61 -1.36 -0.04 10.25
CA GLN A 61 -1.07 -1.31 9.60
C GLN A 61 -2.26 -1.91 8.83
N PRO A 62 -3.49 -1.97 9.38
CA PRO A 62 -4.63 -2.53 8.63
C PRO A 62 -4.97 -1.72 7.37
N THR A 63 -4.94 -0.40 7.46
CA THR A 63 -5.22 0.51 6.35
C THR A 63 -4.19 0.36 5.23
N TRP A 64 -2.91 0.26 5.59
CA TRP A 64 -1.83 0.04 4.63
C TRP A 64 -1.97 -1.32 3.93
N ARG A 65 -2.27 -2.41 4.65
CA ARG A 65 -2.52 -3.75 4.06
C ARG A 65 -3.64 -3.70 3.01
N HIS A 66 -4.77 -3.08 3.35
CA HIS A 66 -5.89 -2.94 2.44
C HIS A 66 -5.53 -2.16 1.19
N GLY A 67 -4.74 -1.08 1.33
CA GLY A 67 -4.22 -0.34 0.18
C GLY A 67 -3.33 -1.18 -0.73
N VAL A 68 -2.41 -1.97 -0.17
CA VAL A 68 -1.54 -2.87 -0.94
C VAL A 68 -2.35 -3.92 -1.70
N MET A 69 -3.33 -4.55 -1.04
CA MET A 69 -4.24 -5.48 -1.71
C MET A 69 -5.02 -4.79 -2.83
N LYS A 70 -5.48 -3.54 -2.61
CA LYS A 70 -6.16 -2.76 -3.64
C LYS A 70 -5.30 -2.53 -4.87
N LEU A 71 -4.00 -2.23 -4.71
CA LEU A 71 -3.08 -2.12 -5.85
C LEU A 71 -2.99 -3.43 -6.65
N ILE A 72 -2.95 -4.59 -5.96
CA ILE A 72 -3.00 -5.90 -6.61
C ILE A 72 -4.31 -6.10 -7.39
N PHE A 73 -5.45 -5.75 -6.79
CA PHE A 73 -6.75 -5.81 -7.45
C PHE A 73 -6.82 -4.92 -8.70
N MET A 74 -6.15 -3.78 -8.68
CA MET A 74 -6.03 -2.85 -9.81
C MET A 74 -4.92 -3.22 -10.79
N GLU A 75 -4.26 -4.37 -10.61
CA GLU A 75 -3.16 -4.88 -11.44
C GLU A 75 -1.98 -3.89 -11.55
N VAL A 76 -1.77 -3.10 -10.50
CA VAL A 76 -0.67 -2.13 -10.40
C VAL A 76 0.57 -2.81 -9.81
N PRO A 77 1.74 -2.65 -10.44
CA PRO A 77 2.97 -3.24 -9.90
C PRO A 77 3.35 -2.68 -8.52
N LEU A 78 3.59 -3.58 -7.56
CA LEU A 78 3.94 -3.23 -6.18
C LEU A 78 5.39 -2.77 -6.01
N ARG A 79 6.22 -2.87 -7.05
CA ARG A 79 7.63 -2.41 -7.03
C ARG A 79 7.80 -0.94 -6.61
N ALA A 80 6.76 -0.14 -6.75
CA ALA A 80 6.76 1.28 -6.41
C ALA A 80 6.33 1.56 -4.96
N VAL A 81 5.91 0.55 -4.20
CA VAL A 81 5.49 0.69 -2.80
C VAL A 81 6.70 0.48 -1.88
N PRO A 82 7.28 1.55 -1.29
CA PRO A 82 8.41 1.41 -0.39
C PRO A 82 7.99 0.70 0.91
N GLY A 83 8.94 -0.02 1.52
CA GLY A 83 8.74 -0.66 2.82
C GLY A 83 7.83 -1.89 2.82
N LEU A 84 7.49 -2.45 1.65
CA LEU A 84 6.75 -3.70 1.54
C LEU A 84 7.43 -4.83 2.35
N ARG A 85 8.77 -4.92 2.31
CA ARG A 85 9.57 -5.88 3.08
C ARG A 85 9.63 -5.61 4.58
N ILE A 86 9.29 -4.40 5.00
CA ILE A 86 9.35 -3.98 6.41
C ILE A 86 7.98 -4.21 7.06
N ARG A 87 6.90 -3.94 6.32
CA ARG A 87 5.52 -3.98 6.82
C ARG A 87 4.74 -5.22 6.40
N ALA A 88 5.29 -6.10 5.57
CA ALA A 88 4.67 -7.39 5.31
C ALA A 88 4.48 -8.16 6.63
N ASP A 89 3.35 -8.85 6.76
CA ASP A 89 3.04 -9.63 7.95
C ASP A 89 2.14 -10.82 7.60
N ALA A 90 1.97 -11.75 8.55
CA ALA A 90 1.20 -12.97 8.33
C ALA A 90 -0.22 -12.70 7.81
N GLU A 91 -0.87 -11.63 8.27
CA GLU A 91 -2.22 -11.29 7.81
C GLU A 91 -2.21 -10.87 6.33
N LEU A 92 -1.21 -10.10 5.89
CA LEU A 92 -1.05 -9.77 4.48
C LEU A 92 -0.74 -11.02 3.63
N SER A 93 0.02 -11.98 4.15
CA SER A 93 0.24 -13.28 3.49
C SER A 93 -1.08 -14.05 3.32
N ARG A 94 -1.90 -14.08 4.37
CA ARG A 94 -3.22 -14.72 4.37
C ARG A 94 -4.14 -14.09 3.33
N MET A 95 -4.24 -12.76 3.31
CA MET A 95 -5.02 -12.03 2.31
C MET A 95 -4.54 -12.28 0.87
N ALA A 96 -3.22 -12.31 0.65
CA ALA A 96 -2.65 -12.63 -0.66
C ALA A 96 -2.97 -14.08 -1.08
N THR A 97 -2.93 -15.02 -0.14
CA THR A 97 -3.28 -16.43 -0.37
C THR A 97 -4.75 -16.59 -0.76
N ASP A 98 -5.67 -15.94 -0.03
CA ASP A 98 -7.09 -15.94 -0.34
C ASP A 98 -7.35 -15.41 -1.77
N TYR A 99 -6.70 -14.30 -2.13
CA TYR A 99 -6.77 -13.74 -3.48
C TYR A 99 -6.24 -14.68 -4.56
N ILE A 100 -5.10 -15.34 -4.32
CA ILE A 100 -4.52 -16.32 -5.26
C ILE A 100 -5.48 -17.49 -5.48
N ASN A 101 -6.07 -18.01 -4.41
CA ASN A 101 -7.03 -19.10 -4.47
C ASN A 101 -8.28 -18.69 -5.26
N GLU A 102 -8.82 -17.50 -5.01
CA GLU A 102 -9.98 -16.97 -5.75
C GLU A 102 -9.67 -16.79 -7.24
N ARG A 103 -8.53 -16.18 -7.59
CA ARG A 103 -8.09 -16.03 -8.99
C ARG A 103 -7.93 -17.39 -9.68
N THR A 104 -7.31 -18.35 -8.99
CA THR A 104 -7.08 -19.70 -9.53
C THR A 104 -8.39 -20.45 -9.73
N ALA A 105 -9.31 -20.40 -8.77
CA ALA A 105 -10.64 -21.00 -8.87
C ALA A 105 -11.46 -20.39 -10.03
N ALA A 106 -11.30 -19.09 -10.28
CA ALA A 106 -11.90 -18.39 -11.41
C ALA A 106 -11.17 -18.62 -12.75
N GLY A 107 -10.11 -19.43 -12.80
CA GLY A 107 -9.32 -19.66 -14.01
C GLY A 107 -8.54 -18.43 -14.50
N ARG A 108 -8.34 -17.42 -13.63
CA ARG A 108 -7.63 -16.19 -13.95
C ARG A 108 -6.14 -16.32 -13.63
N PRO A 109 -5.25 -15.70 -14.44
CA PRO A 109 -3.83 -15.70 -14.15
C PRO A 109 -3.54 -14.96 -12.83
N VAL A 110 -2.50 -15.42 -12.13
CA VAL A 110 -2.01 -14.86 -10.87
C VAL A 110 -0.73 -14.09 -11.16
N SER A 111 -0.66 -12.82 -10.74
CA SER A 111 0.52 -11.98 -10.96
C SER A 111 1.73 -12.42 -10.13
N ALA A 112 2.94 -12.16 -10.63
CA ALA A 112 4.17 -12.42 -9.87
C ALA A 112 4.21 -11.62 -8.56
N ASP A 113 3.70 -10.40 -8.58
CA ASP A 113 3.69 -9.49 -7.42
C ASP A 113 2.90 -10.07 -6.24
N VAL A 114 1.74 -10.69 -6.46
CA VAL A 114 0.97 -11.29 -5.35
C VAL A 114 1.62 -12.56 -4.82
N ARG A 115 2.31 -13.34 -5.68
CA ARG A 115 3.11 -14.50 -5.22
C ARG A 115 4.32 -14.05 -4.41
N MET A 116 5.01 -13.00 -4.84
CA MET A 116 6.11 -12.38 -4.08
C MET A 116 5.60 -11.90 -2.72
N LEU A 117 4.46 -11.22 -2.69
CA LEU A 117 3.88 -10.71 -1.45
C LEU A 117 3.51 -11.84 -0.47
N GLN A 118 2.87 -12.90 -0.98
CA GLN A 118 2.55 -14.10 -0.19
C GLN A 118 3.81 -14.68 0.47
N GLN A 119 4.88 -14.88 -0.30
CA GLN A 119 6.15 -15.46 0.17
C GLN A 119 6.85 -14.56 1.18
N LEU A 120 6.98 -13.26 0.87
CA LEU A 120 7.64 -12.28 1.71
C LEU A 120 7.00 -12.18 3.10
N ALA A 121 5.68 -12.22 3.14
CA ALA A 121 4.89 -12.15 4.36
C ALA A 121 4.88 -13.48 5.15
N ALA A 122 5.04 -14.62 4.47
CA ALA A 122 5.17 -15.93 5.12
C ALA A 122 6.50 -16.07 5.87
N THR A 123 7.62 -15.60 5.29
CA THR A 123 8.95 -15.64 5.94
C THR A 123 9.01 -14.85 7.24
N MET A 124 8.16 -13.83 7.42
CA MET A 124 8.09 -13.04 8.67
C MET A 124 7.32 -13.75 9.79
N THR A 125 6.74 -14.93 9.50
CA THR A 125 6.07 -15.78 10.50
C THR A 125 7.07 -16.75 11.17
N GLU A 126 8.27 -16.93 10.59
CA GLU A 126 9.35 -17.74 11.15
C GLU A 126 10.31 -16.86 11.96
N VAL A 127 9.88 -16.42 13.15
CA VAL A 127 10.83 -16.21 14.25
C VAL A 127 10.78 -17.47 15.09
N PRO A 128 11.74 -18.40 14.97
CA PRO A 128 11.84 -19.51 15.91
C PRO A 128 12.25 -18.94 17.28
N GLU A 129 11.48 -19.27 18.32
CA GLU A 129 11.94 -19.19 19.71
C GLU A 129 13.06 -20.21 19.97
#